data_AF-A0A929IK23-F1
#
_entry.id   AF-A0A929IK23-F1
#
_cell.length_a   1.000
_cell.length_b   1.000
_cell.length_c   1.000
_cell.angle_alpha   90.00
_cell.angle_beta   90.00
_cell.angle_gamma   90.00
#
_symmetry.space_group_name_H-M   'P 1'
#
loop_
_entity.id
_entity.type
_entity.pdbx_description
1 polymer ?
#
loop_
_entity_poly.entity_id
_entity_poly.type
_entity_poly.pdbx_seq_one_letter_code
_entity_poly.pdbx_strand_id
1 'polypeptide(L)'
;MKPSILARGFTGLYLLAFFGFLFGPLFIMVVTALNSSSFPRISPWDCLTFEWFAKLAADERLQTGLLTSLGVGVAVVLVSVSLGLAGALFLTQIRPSARAGYYTLITAPILIPGVVLGIST
;
A
#
# COMPACT_ATOMS: atom_id res chain seq x y z
N MET A 1 -6.52 -0.20 35.89
CA MET A 1 -7.83 0.49 35.89
C MET A 1 -8.65 -0.07 34.73
N LYS A 2 -9.78 -0.77 34.98
CA LYS A 2 -10.59 -1.35 33.90
C LYS A 2 -11.34 -0.20 33.19
N PRO A 3 -11.27 -0.08 31.86
CA PRO A 3 -12.00 0.96 31.15
C PRO A 3 -13.51 0.78 31.38
N SER A 4 -14.21 1.89 31.62
CA SER A 4 -15.66 1.91 31.84
C SER A 4 -16.39 1.36 30.60
N ILE A 5 -17.58 0.79 30.80
CA ILE A 5 -18.41 0.22 29.72
C ILE A 5 -18.68 1.27 28.61
N LEU A 6 -18.85 2.53 29.00
CA LEU A 6 -19.01 3.66 28.08
C LEU A 6 -17.75 3.93 27.24
N ALA A 7 -16.56 3.86 27.84
CA ALA A 7 -15.30 4.02 27.12
C ALA A 7 -15.11 2.90 26.09
N ARG A 8 -15.46 1.66 26.43
CA ARG A 8 -15.43 0.52 25.49
C ARG A 8 -16.40 0.69 24.32
N GLY A 9 -17.61 1.17 24.58
CA GLY A 9 -18.59 1.47 23.53
C GLY A 9 -18.11 2.55 22.58
N PHE A 10 -17.55 3.64 23.12
CA PHE A 10 -17.00 4.73 22.31
C PHE A 10 -15.79 4.28 21.46
N THR A 11 -14.85 3.54 22.03
CA THR A 11 -13.73 2.97 21.26
C THR A 11 -14.22 2.03 20.17
N GLY A 12 -15.22 1.19 20.45
CA GLY A 12 -15.81 0.30 19.44
C GLY A 12 -16.44 1.06 18.28
N LEU A 13 -17.24 2.10 18.56
CA LEU A 13 -17.84 2.95 17.54
C LEU A 13 -16.78 3.68 16.72
N TYR A 14 -15.75 4.22 17.38
CA TYR A 14 -14.62 4.86 16.70
C TYR A 14 -13.90 3.92 15.74
N LEU A 15 -13.57 2.70 16.21
CA LEU A 15 -12.91 1.70 15.35
C LEU A 15 -13.78 1.31 14.16
N LEU A 16 -15.09 1.14 14.37
CA LEU A 16 -16.02 0.82 13.28
C LEU A 16 -16.08 1.95 12.25
N ALA A 17 -16.19 3.20 12.69
CA ALA A 17 -16.18 4.36 11.80
C ALA A 17 -14.84 4.50 11.06
N PHE A 18 -13.71 4.32 11.77
CA PHE A 18 -12.37 4.40 11.21
C PHE A 18 -12.14 3.35 10.12
N PHE A 19 -12.40 2.07 10.41
CA PHE A 19 -12.24 1.00 9.44
C PHE A 19 -13.28 1.07 8.33
N GLY A 20 -14.52 1.49 8.64
CA GLY A 20 -15.55 1.74 7.64
C GLY A 20 -15.14 2.81 6.64
N PHE A 21 -14.52 3.90 7.11
CA PHE A 21 -13.98 4.94 6.24
C PHE A 21 -12.75 4.45 5.45
N LEU A 22 -11.82 3.77 6.10
CA LEU A 22 -10.58 3.27 5.48
C LEU A 22 -10.86 2.23 4.37
N PHE A 23 -11.74 1.27 4.64
CA PHE A 23 -12.05 0.18 3.71
C PHE A 23 -13.28 0.43 2.85
N GLY A 24 -14.09 1.46 3.15
CA GLY A 24 -15.30 1.79 2.42
C GLY A 24 -15.09 1.91 0.90
N PRO A 25 -14.12 2.71 0.42
CA PRO A 25 -13.82 2.82 -1.00
C PRO A 25 -13.40 1.49 -1.63
N LEU A 26 -12.61 0.68 -0.92
CA LEU A 26 -12.20 -0.64 -1.40
C LEU A 26 -13.40 -1.58 -1.54
N PHE A 27 -14.30 -1.55 -0.55
CA PHE A 27 -15.54 -2.34 -0.60
C PHE A 27 -16.42 -1.92 -1.78
N ILE A 28 -16.56 -0.62 -2.03
CA ILE A 28 -17.25 -0.08 -3.22
C ILE A 28 -16.62 -0.62 -4.51
N MET A 29 -15.29 -0.64 -4.62
CA MET A 29 -14.60 -1.18 -5.78
C MET A 29 -14.87 -2.68 -5.98
N VAL A 30 -14.89 -3.47 -4.90
CA VAL A 30 -15.22 -4.90 -4.96
C VAL A 30 -16.66 -5.13 -5.42
N VAL A 31 -17.61 -4.37 -4.86
CA VAL A 31 -19.03 -4.48 -5.23
C VAL A 31 -19.26 -4.09 -6.69
N THR A 32 -18.60 -3.03 -7.16
CA THR A 32 -18.73 -2.59 -8.57
C THR A 32 -18.03 -3.53 -9.54
N ALA A 33 -16.96 -4.22 -9.14
CA ALA A 33 -16.32 -5.26 -9.96
C ALA A 33 -17.22 -6.48 -10.22
N LEU A 34 -18.23 -6.69 -9.37
CA LEU A 34 -19.23 -7.75 -9.52
C LEU A 34 -20.48 -7.30 -10.32
N ASN A 35 -20.53 -6.04 -10.76
CA ASN A 35 -21.63 -5.51 -11.57
C ASN A 35 -21.29 -5.61 -13.07
N SER A 36 -22.27 -5.96 -13.91
CA SER A 36 -22.10 -6.07 -15.37
C SER A 36 -21.99 -4.73 -16.11
N SER A 37 -21.95 -3.62 -15.38
CA SER A 37 -21.85 -2.29 -15.96
C SER A 37 -20.48 -2.05 -16.59
N SER A 38 -20.45 -1.44 -17.80
CA SER A 38 -19.21 -1.06 -18.50
C SER A 38 -18.36 -0.02 -17.76
N PHE A 39 -18.96 0.70 -16.81
CA PHE A 39 -18.28 1.65 -15.94
C PHE A 39 -18.48 1.23 -14.48
N PRO A 40 -17.48 1.38 -13.59
CA PRO A 40 -17.63 1.06 -12.17
C PRO A 40 -18.67 1.99 -11.53
N ARG A 41 -19.89 1.49 -11.28
CA ARG A 41 -20.97 2.24 -10.62
C ARG A 41 -21.81 1.32 -9.75
N ILE A 42 -22.24 1.87 -8.61
CA ILE A 42 -23.06 1.16 -7.61
C ILE A 42 -24.54 1.18 -7.98
N SER A 43 -25.00 2.26 -8.61
CA SER A 43 -26.40 2.44 -8.98
C SER A 43 -26.48 3.10 -10.36
N PRO A 44 -27.34 2.62 -11.28
CA PRO A 44 -28.22 1.44 -11.17
C PRO A 44 -27.44 0.11 -11.17
N TRP A 45 -27.98 -0.90 -10.48
CA TRP A 45 -27.41 -2.25 -10.46
C TRP A 45 -27.98 -3.05 -11.64
N ASP A 46 -27.11 -3.50 -12.54
CA ASP A 46 -27.52 -4.26 -13.73
C ASP A 46 -27.75 -5.73 -13.34
N CYS A 47 -26.66 -6.50 -13.19
CA CYS A 47 -26.67 -7.91 -12.77
C CYS A 47 -25.36 -8.28 -12.06
N LEU A 48 -25.40 -9.33 -11.23
CA LEU A 48 -24.18 -9.92 -10.67
C LEU A 48 -23.44 -10.70 -11.76
N THR A 49 -22.17 -10.38 -12.02
CA THR A 49 -21.33 -11.04 -13.02
C THR A 49 -19.89 -11.23 -12.55
N PHE A 50 -19.20 -12.20 -13.16
CA PHE A 50 -17.76 -12.41 -13.01
C PHE A 50 -16.98 -12.13 -14.31
N GLU A 51 -17.64 -11.48 -15.29
CA GLU A 51 -17.09 -11.22 -16.61
C GLU A 51 -15.74 -10.46 -16.56
N TRP A 52 -15.61 -9.47 -15.67
CA TRP A 52 -14.37 -8.71 -15.53
C TRP A 52 -13.20 -9.54 -15.02
N PHE A 53 -13.46 -10.54 -14.16
CA PHE A 53 -12.43 -11.48 -13.71
C PHE A 53 -11.99 -12.41 -14.84
N ALA A 54 -12.94 -12.88 -15.67
CA ALA A 54 -12.63 -13.67 -16.85
C ALA A 54 -11.85 -12.86 -17.90
N LYS A 55 -12.24 -11.61 -18.15
CA LYS A 55 -11.52 -10.67 -19.04
C LYS A 55 -10.10 -10.41 -18.55
N LEU A 56 -9.92 -10.19 -17.25
CA LEU A 56 -8.59 -10.03 -16.65
C LEU A 56 -7.72 -11.29 -16.84
N ALA A 57 -8.30 -12.47 -16.65
CA ALA A 57 -7.61 -13.74 -16.84
C ALA A 57 -7.34 -14.11 -18.32
N ALA A 58 -7.98 -13.43 -19.27
CA ALA A 58 -7.73 -13.59 -20.70
C ALA A 58 -6.76 -12.52 -21.25
N ASP A 59 -6.53 -11.43 -20.52
CA ASP A 59 -5.65 -10.35 -20.96
C ASP A 59 -4.19 -10.64 -20.59
N GLU A 60 -3.41 -11.08 -21.59
CA GLU A 60 -1.98 -11.40 -21.42
C GLU A 60 -1.15 -10.20 -20.98
N ARG A 61 -1.51 -8.98 -21.42
CA ARG A 61 -0.77 -7.76 -21.07
C ARG A 61 -0.95 -7.44 -19.59
N LEU A 62 -2.17 -7.51 -19.08
CA LEU A 62 -2.45 -7.30 -17.66
C LEU A 62 -1.81 -8.37 -16.79
N GLN A 63 -1.86 -9.64 -17.20
CA GLN A 63 -1.22 -10.74 -16.47
C GLN A 63 0.30 -10.60 -16.42
N THR A 64 0.93 -10.32 -17.56
CA THR A 64 2.38 -10.11 -17.63
C THR A 64 2.79 -8.90 -16.80
N GLY A 65 2.00 -7.82 -16.84
CA GLY A 65 2.22 -6.65 -15.99
C GLY A 65 2.13 -6.95 -14.50
N LEU A 66 1.16 -7.77 -14.09
CA LEU A 66 1.00 -8.21 -12.70
C LEU A 66 2.20 -9.03 -12.23
N LEU A 67 2.60 -10.05 -13.00
CA LEU A 67 3.74 -10.91 -12.68
C LEU A 67 5.05 -10.13 -12.65
N THR A 68 5.25 -9.22 -13.60
CA THR A 68 6.43 -8.36 -13.65
C THR A 68 6.48 -7.46 -12.42
N SER A 69 5.36 -6.82 -12.05
CA SER A 69 5.27 -5.97 -10.87
C SER A 69 5.54 -6.74 -9.58
N LEU A 70 5.02 -7.97 -9.48
CA LEU A 70 5.27 -8.84 -8.33
C LEU A 70 6.75 -9.24 -8.24
N GLY A 71 7.35 -9.65 -9.37
CA GLY A 71 8.77 -10.01 -9.44
C GLY A 71 9.69 -8.85 -9.06
N VAL A 72 9.43 -7.66 -9.62
CA VAL A 72 10.15 -6.43 -9.27
C VAL A 72 9.96 -6.09 -7.79
N GLY A 73 8.72 -6.17 -7.27
CA GLY A 73 8.41 -5.91 -5.87
C GLY A 73 9.20 -6.81 -4.92
N VAL A 74 9.26 -8.11 -5.20
CA VAL A 74 10.03 -9.07 -4.40
C VAL A 74 11.52 -8.76 -4.46
N ALA A 75 12.07 -8.50 -5.65
CA ALA A 75 13.48 -8.16 -5.80
C ALA A 75 13.86 -6.88 -5.02
N VAL A 76 13.01 -5.84 -5.11
CA VAL A 76 13.19 -4.59 -4.37
C VAL A 76 13.14 -4.80 -2.87
N VAL A 77 12.21 -5.62 -2.37
CA VAL A 77 12.11 -5.93 -0.93
C VAL A 77 13.37 -6.64 -0.44
N LEU A 78 13.84 -7.66 -1.16
CA LEU A 78 15.04 -8.41 -0.76
C LEU A 78 16.27 -7.51 -0.67
N VAL A 79 16.49 -6.66 -1.68
CA VAL A 79 17.64 -5.74 -1.71
C VAL A 79 17.49 -4.63 -0.68
N SER A 80 16.33 -3.97 -0.60
CA SER A 80 16.14 -2.81 0.29
C SER A 80 16.15 -3.20 1.76
N VAL A 81 15.53 -4.33 2.13
CA VAL A 81 15.51 -4.80 3.53
C VAL A 81 16.91 -5.24 3.96
N SER A 82 17.64 -5.98 3.13
CA SER A 82 19.00 -6.42 3.47
C SER A 82 19.97 -5.24 3.62
N LEU A 83 19.96 -4.29 2.69
CA LEU A 83 20.78 -3.08 2.77
C LEU A 83 20.36 -2.16 3.93
N GLY A 84 19.05 -1.97 4.13
CA GLY A 84 18.51 -1.16 5.22
C GLY A 84 18.85 -1.74 6.59
N LEU A 85 18.73 -3.06 6.75
CA LEU A 85 19.12 -3.77 7.96
C LEU A 85 20.63 -3.66 8.22
N ALA A 86 21.47 -3.87 7.21
CA ALA A 86 22.91 -3.73 7.32
C ALA A 86 23.31 -2.29 7.73
N GLY A 87 22.68 -1.28 7.13
CA GLY A 87 22.89 0.13 7.47
C GLY A 87 22.43 0.47 8.89
N ALA A 88 21.28 -0.05 9.32
CA ALA A 88 20.79 0.12 10.69
C ALA A 88 21.74 -0.51 11.72
N LEU A 89 22.23 -1.73 11.47
CA LEU A 89 23.22 -2.39 12.32
C LEU A 89 24.52 -1.60 12.39
N PHE A 90 25.03 -1.13 11.25
CA PHE A 90 26.25 -0.31 11.20
C PHE A 90 26.11 0.98 12.02
N LEU A 91 24.98 1.69 11.89
CA LEU A 91 24.72 2.93 12.63
C LEU A 91 24.82 2.75 14.16
N THR A 92 24.44 1.58 14.69
CA THR A 92 24.57 1.31 16.13
C THR A 92 26.02 1.18 16.59
N GLN A 93 26.92 0.77 15.69
CA GLN A 93 28.33 0.48 15.98
C GLN A 93 29.25 1.69 15.73
N ILE A 94 28.81 2.68 14.95
CA ILE A 94 29.66 3.85 14.65
C ILE A 94 29.78 4.82 15.83
N ARG A 95 30.88 5.59 15.82
CA ARG A 95 31.20 6.62 16.82
C ARG A 95 30.08 7.67 16.91
N PRO A 96 29.72 8.15 18.11
CA PRO A 96 28.63 9.12 18.28
C PRO A 96 28.74 10.38 17.41
N SER A 97 29.96 10.88 17.18
CA SER A 97 30.21 12.07 16.36
C SER A 97 29.89 11.87 14.87
N ALA A 98 29.97 10.64 14.36
CA ALA A 98 29.70 10.33 12.95
C ALA A 98 28.24 9.91 12.69
N ARG A 99 27.47 9.61 13.75
CA ARG A 99 26.06 9.19 13.66
C ARG A 99 25.17 10.21 12.96
N ALA A 100 25.32 11.49 13.31
CA ALA A 100 24.52 12.55 12.73
C ALA A 100 24.76 12.69 11.22
N GLY A 101 26.02 12.66 10.77
CA GLY A 101 26.34 12.76 9.35
C GLY A 101 25.82 11.58 8.53
N TYR A 102 26.00 10.36 9.03
CA TYR A 102 25.50 9.14 8.38
C TYR A 102 23.97 9.11 8.28
N TYR A 103 23.26 9.48 9.35
CA TYR A 103 21.81 9.53 9.36
C TYR A 103 21.26 10.55 8.35
N THR A 104 21.88 11.74 8.29
CA THR A 104 21.51 12.77 7.30
C THR A 104 21.73 12.28 5.88
N LEU A 105 22.86 11.62 5.59
CA LEU A 105 23.17 11.10 4.26
C LEU A 105 22.15 10.07 3.78
N ILE A 106 21.74 9.13 4.65
CA ILE A 106 20.77 8.08 4.29
C ILE A 106 19.35 8.62 4.17
N THR A 107 19.00 9.64 4.96
CA THR A 107 17.65 10.23 4.95
C THR A 107 17.50 11.28 3.85
N ALA A 108 18.59 11.88 3.38
CA ALA A 108 18.57 12.94 2.36
C ALA A 108 17.72 12.62 1.11
N PRO A 109 17.74 11.40 0.53
CA PRO A 109 16.90 11.06 -0.61
C PRO A 109 15.40 11.17 -0.35
N ILE A 110 14.95 11.01 0.91
CA ILE A 110 13.53 11.10 1.27
C ILE A 110 13.00 12.53 1.06
N LEU A 111 13.87 13.54 1.15
CA LEU A 111 13.50 14.94 0.90
C LEU A 111 13.37 15.27 -0.59
N ILE A 112 13.99 14.47 -1.47
CA ILE A 112 13.94 14.70 -2.92
C ILE A 112 12.57 14.20 -3.41
N PRO A 113 11.74 15.05 -4.03
CA PRO A 113 10.44 14.61 -4.53
C PRO A 113 10.64 13.59 -5.65
N GLY A 114 9.95 12.45 -5.58
CA GLY A 114 10.04 11.41 -6.61
C GLY A 114 9.73 11.89 -8.03
N VAL A 115 8.94 12.96 -8.16
CA VAL A 115 8.63 13.62 -9.44
C VAL A 115 9.89 14.15 -10.15
N VAL A 116 10.88 14.64 -9.40
CA VAL A 116 12.13 15.18 -9.97
C VAL A 116 13.00 14.06 -10.55
N LEU A 117 12.99 12.89 -9.93
CA LEU A 117 13.75 11.73 -10.40
C LEU A 117 13.14 11.16 -11.69
N GLY A 118 11.81 11.14 -11.80
CA GLY A 118 11.10 10.57 -12.95
C GLY A 118 11.20 11.37 -14.26
N ILE A 119 11.47 12.68 -14.22
CA ILE A 119 11.67 13.51 -15.43
C ILE A 119 13.10 13.46 -15.98
N SER A 120 14.03 12.84 -15.24
CA SER A 120 15.44 12.73 -15.61
C SER A 120 15.81 11.42 -16.32
N THR A 121 14.83 10.53 -16.50
CA THR A 121 14.93 9.24 -17.23
C THR A 121 14.13 9.29 -18.52
#